data_AF-A9URX1-F1
#
_entry.id   AF-A9URX1-F1
#
_cell.length_a   1.000
_cell.length_b   1.000
_cell.length_c   1.000
_cell.angle_alpha   90.00
_cell.angle_beta   90.00
_cell.angle_gamma   90.00
#
_symmetry.space_group_name_H-M   'P 1'
#
loop_
_entity.id
_entity.type
_entity.pdbx_description
1 polymer ?
#
loop_
_entity_poly.entity_id
_entity_poly.type
_entity_poly.pdbx_seq_one_letter_code
_entity_poly.pdbx_strand_id
1 'polypeptide(L)'
;FFIYIAICATLVLAAGIFSGLTLGLLSFDITHLQVVIQGGSERDCKRAQNILPLVSRHHLLLVTLLLSNAAVCEALPLFLDDLVSEYVAIAISVTAVLFFGEVIPQALCSKHGLAIGSFFTPFVWLMIILLFPIAWPLSKLLDCILGENHSAFFRRSELGAFVQMHGDDSTGNEEPLSSHEIDIIRGALELNDKVAADAMQPLECVFCLPFDERLSLNVMEAILDRGHSRIPVYRDSPTQMQHFILTKRLIKYRPEDGTPISEVPKHRLNRVDRDLPLYDLLNEFKNG
;
A
#
# COMPACT_ATOMS: atom_id res chain seq x y z
N PHE A 1 -6.70 -45.40 32.48
CA PHE A 1 -5.47 -45.37 31.65
C PHE A 1 -5.74 -44.95 30.21
N PHE A 2 -6.28 -45.80 29.31
CA PHE A 2 -6.46 -45.44 27.89
C PHE A 2 -7.35 -44.21 27.64
N ILE A 3 -8.41 -44.02 28.45
CA ILE A 3 -9.28 -42.84 28.35
C ILE A 3 -8.51 -41.55 28.65
N TYR A 4 -7.66 -41.54 29.69
CA TYR A 4 -6.85 -40.38 30.04
C TYR A 4 -5.82 -40.06 28.95
N ILE A 5 -5.18 -41.08 28.37
CA ILE A 5 -4.28 -40.89 27.22
C ILE A 5 -5.02 -40.26 26.03
N ALA A 6 -6.25 -40.71 25.74
CA ALA A 6 -7.07 -40.15 24.67
C ALA A 6 -7.48 -38.69 24.94
N ILE A 7 -7.80 -38.35 26.20
CA ILE A 7 -8.07 -36.97 26.62
C ILE A 7 -6.83 -36.11 26.43
N CYS A 8 -5.66 -36.54 26.93
CA CYS A 8 -4.41 -35.82 26.78
C CYS A 8 -4.03 -35.58 25.31
N ALA A 9 -4.18 -36.61 24.45
CA ALA A 9 -3.94 -36.46 23.03
C ALA A 9 -4.89 -35.45 22.38
N THR A 10 -6.17 -35.45 22.78
CA THR A 10 -7.17 -34.51 22.28
C THR A 10 -6.89 -33.07 22.74
N LEU A 11 -6.44 -32.88 23.98
CA LEU A 11 -6.03 -31.58 24.52
C LEU A 11 -4.82 -31.04 23.76
N VAL A 12 -3.79 -31.84 23.49
CA VAL A 12 -2.64 -31.40 22.69
C VAL A 12 -3.05 -30.96 21.29
N LEU A 13 -3.94 -31.71 20.62
CA LEU A 13 -4.46 -31.32 19.31
C LEU A 13 -5.30 -30.04 19.37
N ALA A 14 -6.13 -29.88 20.39
CA ALA A 14 -6.94 -28.69 20.59
C ALA A 14 -6.07 -27.45 20.84
N ALA A 15 -5.02 -27.56 21.67
CA ALA A 15 -4.02 -26.51 21.87
C ALA A 15 -3.40 -26.11 20.53
N GLY A 16 -3.03 -27.11 19.71
CA GLY A 16 -2.54 -26.89 18.35
C GLY A 16 -3.48 -26.07 17.47
N ILE A 17 -4.77 -26.40 17.47
CA ILE A 17 -5.77 -25.67 16.70
C ILE A 17 -5.89 -24.23 17.21
N PHE A 18 -6.00 -24.02 18.53
CA PHE A 18 -6.14 -22.66 19.08
C PHE A 18 -4.89 -21.81 18.85
N SER A 19 -3.71 -22.34 19.13
CA SER A 19 -2.43 -21.66 18.92
C SER A 19 -2.19 -21.34 17.44
N GLY A 20 -2.44 -22.30 16.55
CA GLY A 20 -2.35 -22.12 15.11
C GLY A 20 -3.33 -21.08 14.57
N LEU A 21 -4.59 -21.12 14.98
CA LEU A 21 -5.61 -20.13 14.58
C LEU A 21 -5.32 -18.74 15.15
N THR A 22 -4.74 -18.66 16.34
CA THR A 22 -4.32 -17.37 16.93
C THR A 22 -3.32 -16.70 16.00
N LEU A 23 -2.24 -17.40 15.64
CA LEU A 23 -1.25 -16.84 14.72
C LEU A 23 -1.85 -16.61 13.33
N GLY A 24 -2.57 -17.60 12.78
CA GLY A 24 -3.06 -17.56 11.40
C GLY A 24 -4.17 -16.54 11.13
N LEU A 25 -5.06 -16.26 12.10
CA LEU A 25 -6.12 -15.27 11.93
C LEU A 25 -5.68 -13.87 12.34
N LEU A 26 -4.88 -13.74 13.41
CA LEU A 26 -4.42 -12.43 13.89
C LEU A 26 -3.27 -11.86 13.06
N SER A 27 -2.59 -12.67 12.24
CA SER A 27 -1.59 -12.17 11.29
C SER A 27 -2.19 -11.41 10.11
N PHE A 28 -3.51 -11.46 9.90
CA PHE A 28 -4.15 -10.75 8.80
C PHE A 28 -4.56 -9.33 9.19
N ASP A 29 -4.05 -8.36 8.42
CA ASP A 29 -4.57 -7.00 8.44
C ASP A 29 -5.86 -6.89 7.61
N ILE A 30 -6.79 -6.05 8.06
CA ILE A 30 -8.06 -5.81 7.35
C ILE A 30 -7.82 -5.30 5.93
N THR A 31 -6.87 -4.39 5.74
CA THR A 31 -6.58 -3.83 4.42
C THR A 31 -5.99 -4.88 3.48
N HIS A 32 -5.05 -5.70 3.97
CA HIS A 32 -4.53 -6.83 3.19
C HIS A 32 -5.67 -7.77 2.79
N LEU A 33 -6.58 -8.07 3.73
CA LEU A 33 -7.71 -8.94 3.47
C LEU A 33 -8.69 -8.33 2.45
N GLN A 34 -8.92 -7.00 2.49
CA GLN A 34 -9.73 -6.28 1.50
C GLN A 34 -9.09 -6.30 0.12
N VAL A 35 -7.77 -6.15 0.01
CA VAL A 35 -7.02 -6.28 -1.25
C VAL A 35 -7.21 -7.69 -1.83
N VAL A 36 -7.08 -8.74 -0.99
CA VAL A 36 -7.32 -10.13 -1.42
C VAL A 36 -8.77 -10.36 -1.88
N ILE A 37 -9.74 -9.70 -1.26
CA ILE A 37 -11.15 -9.79 -1.67
C ILE A 37 -11.38 -9.14 -3.05
N GLN A 38 -10.68 -8.03 -3.34
CA GLN A 38 -10.88 -7.27 -4.58
C GLN A 38 -10.05 -7.78 -5.76
N GLY A 39 -8.84 -8.29 -5.50
CA GLY A 39 -7.88 -8.67 -6.54
C GLY A 39 -7.39 -10.12 -6.49
N GLY A 40 -7.76 -10.90 -5.47
CA GLY A 40 -7.31 -12.28 -5.32
C GLY A 40 -8.07 -13.30 -6.18
N SER A 41 -7.61 -14.55 -6.14
CA SER A 41 -8.29 -15.68 -6.79
C SER A 41 -9.73 -15.88 -6.26
N GLU A 42 -10.65 -16.45 -7.05
CA GLU A 42 -12.04 -16.68 -6.59
C GLU A 42 -12.13 -17.46 -5.26
N ARG A 43 -11.19 -18.41 -5.05
CA ARG A 43 -11.14 -19.22 -3.82
C ARG A 43 -10.67 -18.39 -2.64
N ASP A 44 -9.63 -17.58 -2.83
CA ASP A 44 -9.05 -16.77 -1.77
C ASP A 44 -9.95 -15.59 -1.42
N CYS A 45 -10.65 -15.01 -2.40
CA CYS A 45 -11.70 -14.03 -2.18
C CYS A 45 -12.80 -14.56 -1.24
N LYS A 46 -13.35 -15.76 -1.51
CA LYS A 46 -14.36 -16.39 -0.64
C LYS A 46 -13.83 -16.67 0.77
N ARG A 47 -12.60 -17.16 0.88
CA ARG A 47 -11.96 -17.42 2.19
C ARG A 47 -11.75 -16.13 2.98
N ALA A 48 -11.28 -15.08 2.31
CA ALA A 48 -11.06 -13.77 2.90
C ALA A 48 -12.37 -13.14 3.38
N GLN A 49 -13.44 -13.22 2.58
CA GLN A 49 -14.79 -12.76 2.98
C GLN A 49 -15.31 -13.48 4.23
N ASN A 50 -15.06 -14.79 4.36
CA ASN A 50 -15.48 -15.56 5.53
C ASN A 50 -14.76 -15.16 6.82
N ILE A 51 -13.45 -14.88 6.75
CA ILE A 51 -12.64 -14.55 7.94
C ILE A 51 -12.71 -13.06 8.31
N LEU A 52 -13.00 -12.17 7.35
CA LEU A 52 -13.10 -10.72 7.57
C LEU A 52 -13.94 -10.31 8.80
N PRO A 53 -15.17 -10.81 9.01
CA PRO A 53 -15.97 -10.41 10.17
C PRO A 53 -15.38 -10.86 11.52
N LEU A 54 -14.59 -11.93 11.54
CA LEU A 54 -13.87 -12.38 12.74
C LEU A 54 -12.70 -11.43 13.05
N VAL A 55 -11.86 -11.16 12.05
CA VAL A 55 -10.67 -10.31 12.18
C VAL A 55 -11.05 -8.85 12.48
N SER A 56 -12.20 -8.39 11.98
CA SER A 56 -12.75 -7.05 12.27
C SER A 56 -13.04 -6.83 13.76
N ARG A 57 -13.19 -7.90 14.55
CA ARG A 57 -13.33 -7.85 16.02
C ARG A 57 -12.02 -8.29 16.67
N HIS A 58 -10.92 -7.64 16.32
CA HIS A 58 -9.56 -8.08 16.62
C HIS A 58 -9.35 -8.44 18.11
N HIS A 59 -9.68 -7.54 19.03
CA HIS A 59 -9.49 -7.80 20.47
C HIS A 59 -10.40 -8.92 21.01
N LEU A 60 -11.64 -9.04 20.53
CA LEU A 60 -12.55 -10.13 20.95
C LEU A 60 -12.05 -11.49 20.45
N LEU A 61 -11.58 -11.55 19.20
CA LEU A 61 -10.99 -12.74 18.61
C LEU A 61 -9.71 -13.15 19.36
N LEU A 62 -8.81 -12.19 19.60
CA LEU A 62 -7.56 -12.38 20.33
C LEU A 62 -7.82 -12.95 21.73
N VAL A 63 -8.71 -12.32 22.50
CA VAL A 63 -9.02 -12.77 23.86
C VAL A 63 -9.66 -14.17 23.85
N THR A 64 -10.59 -14.44 22.93
CA THR A 64 -11.26 -15.74 22.85
C THR A 64 -10.27 -16.87 22.56
N LEU A 65 -9.40 -16.69 21.57
CA LEU A 65 -8.45 -17.74 21.18
C LEU A 65 -7.36 -17.94 22.23
N LEU A 66 -6.85 -16.86 22.83
CA LEU A 66 -5.86 -16.96 23.91
C LEU A 66 -6.43 -17.64 25.16
N LEU A 67 -7.67 -17.31 25.56
CA LEU A 67 -8.30 -17.92 26.73
C LEU A 67 -8.55 -19.41 26.49
N SER A 68 -9.03 -19.78 25.30
CA SER A 68 -9.19 -21.19 24.92
C SER A 68 -7.86 -21.93 24.89
N ASN A 69 -6.80 -21.33 24.32
CA ASN A 69 -5.47 -21.94 24.28
C ASN A 69 -4.93 -22.17 25.70
N ALA A 70 -4.99 -21.14 26.56
CA ALA A 70 -4.54 -21.23 27.94
C ALA A 70 -5.33 -22.30 28.72
N ALA A 71 -6.65 -22.35 28.57
CA ALA A 71 -7.47 -23.35 29.24
C ALA A 71 -7.08 -24.78 28.87
N VAL A 72 -6.78 -25.04 27.60
CA VAL A 72 -6.37 -26.37 27.13
C VAL A 72 -4.95 -26.71 27.57
N CYS A 73 -4.01 -25.76 27.51
CA CYS A 73 -2.63 -25.97 27.95
C CYS A 73 -2.54 -26.24 29.46
N GLU A 74 -3.33 -25.55 30.28
CA GLU A 74 -3.39 -25.76 31.74
C GLU A 74 -4.17 -27.03 32.13
N ALA A 75 -5.16 -27.45 31.32
CA ALA A 75 -5.88 -28.68 31.56
C ALA A 75 -5.02 -29.93 31.35
N LEU A 76 -4.05 -29.90 30.42
CA LEU A 76 -3.27 -31.07 30.04
C LEU A 76 -2.44 -31.67 31.21
N PRO A 77 -1.61 -30.89 31.95
CA PRO A 77 -0.87 -31.41 33.10
C PRO A 77 -1.78 -32.06 34.15
N LEU A 78 -2.95 -31.48 34.44
CA LEU A 78 -3.89 -31.99 35.44
C LEU A 78 -4.36 -33.42 35.15
N PHE A 79 -4.56 -33.78 33.88
CA PHE A 79 -4.91 -35.14 33.48
C PHE A 79 -3.70 -36.07 33.37
N LEU A 80 -2.49 -35.52 33.22
CA LEU A 80 -1.24 -36.25 33.10
C LEU A 80 -0.67 -36.65 34.45
N ASP A 81 -0.90 -35.85 35.50
CA ASP A 81 -0.52 -36.14 36.89
C ASP A 81 -1.19 -37.43 37.43
N ASP A 82 -2.37 -37.78 36.92
CA ASP A 82 -3.06 -39.04 37.25
C ASP A 82 -2.45 -40.28 36.58
N LEU A 83 -1.58 -40.09 35.56
CA LEU A 83 -1.01 -41.16 34.74
C LEU A 83 0.48 -41.45 35.05
N VAL A 84 1.24 -40.43 35.44
CA VAL A 84 2.68 -40.47 35.62
C VAL A 84 3.07 -39.67 36.86
N SER A 85 4.27 -39.89 37.39
CA SER A 85 4.79 -39.07 38.49
C SER A 85 4.83 -37.59 38.09
N GLU A 86 4.43 -36.70 39.01
CA GLU A 86 4.32 -35.24 38.85
C GLU A 86 5.47 -34.61 38.03
N TYR A 87 6.73 -34.87 38.38
CA TYR A 87 7.88 -34.32 37.65
C TYR A 87 7.99 -34.77 36.19
N VAL A 88 7.60 -36.03 35.92
CA VAL A 88 7.60 -36.61 34.57
C VAL A 88 6.38 -36.11 33.79
N ALA A 89 5.24 -35.93 34.45
CA ALA A 89 4.04 -35.38 33.85
C ALA A 89 4.24 -33.94 33.36
N ILE A 90 4.90 -33.10 34.16
CA ILE A 90 5.28 -31.74 33.78
C ILE A 90 6.26 -31.76 32.59
N ALA A 91 7.32 -32.58 32.66
CA ALA A 91 8.31 -32.65 31.58
C ALA A 91 7.70 -33.10 30.23
N ILE A 92 6.83 -34.12 30.27
CA ILE A 92 6.15 -34.64 29.08
C ILE A 92 5.14 -33.63 28.54
N SER A 93 4.31 -33.03 29.40
CA SER A 93 3.27 -32.08 28.99
C SER A 93 3.86 -30.83 28.34
N VAL A 94 4.87 -30.21 28.95
CA VAL A 94 5.55 -29.03 28.40
C VAL A 94 6.17 -29.34 27.03
N THR A 95 6.87 -30.46 26.91
CA THR A 95 7.49 -30.87 25.64
C THR A 95 6.43 -31.14 24.57
N ALA A 96 5.35 -31.83 24.92
CA ALA A 96 4.30 -32.18 23.98
C ALA A 96 3.52 -30.94 23.50
N VAL A 97 3.14 -30.03 24.41
CA VAL A 97 2.43 -28.79 24.06
C VAL A 97 3.32 -27.88 23.22
N LEU A 98 4.58 -27.70 23.59
CA LEU A 98 5.47 -26.81 22.85
C LEU A 98 5.67 -27.29 21.41
N PHE A 99 5.97 -28.57 21.19
CA PHE A 99 6.20 -29.08 19.84
C PHE A 99 4.91 -29.29 19.04
N PHE A 100 3.95 -30.02 19.61
CA PHE A 100 2.74 -30.46 18.89
C PHE A 100 1.55 -29.51 19.07
N GLY A 101 1.49 -28.77 20.17
CA GLY A 101 0.43 -27.81 20.48
C GLY A 101 0.75 -26.36 20.06
N GLU A 102 2.00 -26.01 19.79
CA GLU A 102 2.37 -24.64 19.44
C GLU A 102 3.21 -24.56 18.18
N VAL A 103 4.45 -25.06 18.20
CA VAL A 103 5.43 -24.82 17.12
C VAL A 103 4.97 -25.37 15.77
N ILE A 104 4.58 -26.65 15.70
CA ILE A 104 4.17 -27.27 14.43
C ILE A 104 2.87 -26.64 13.89
N PRO A 105 1.80 -26.50 14.69
CA PRO A 105 0.55 -25.89 14.22
C PRO A 105 0.70 -24.43 13.80
N GLN A 106 1.47 -23.64 14.53
CA GLN A 106 1.75 -22.24 14.17
C GLN A 106 2.52 -22.14 12.85
N ALA A 107 3.54 -22.98 12.64
CA ALA A 107 4.29 -23.00 11.37
C ALA A 107 3.38 -23.34 10.18
N LEU A 108 2.46 -24.29 10.34
CA LEU A 108 1.49 -24.65 9.31
C LEU A 108 0.47 -23.51 9.03
N CYS A 109 -0.03 -22.88 10.09
CA CYS A 109 -1.00 -21.79 9.99
C CYS A 109 -0.38 -20.50 9.48
N SER A 110 0.91 -20.25 9.69
CA SER A 110 1.63 -19.12 9.09
C SER A 110 1.64 -19.23 7.55
N LYS A 111 1.83 -20.44 7.00
CA LYS A 111 1.87 -20.66 5.55
C LYS A 111 0.48 -20.77 4.89
N HIS A 112 -0.48 -21.38 5.57
CA HIS A 112 -1.82 -21.67 5.02
C HIS A 112 -2.95 -20.98 5.80
N GLY A 113 -2.67 -19.85 6.44
CA GLY A 113 -3.59 -19.17 7.37
C GLY A 113 -4.95 -18.85 6.76
N LEU A 114 -4.99 -18.43 5.49
CA LEU A 114 -6.23 -18.07 4.81
C LEU A 114 -7.14 -19.29 4.61
N ALA A 115 -6.56 -20.43 4.24
CA ALA A 115 -7.29 -21.68 4.02
C ALA A 115 -7.77 -22.29 5.35
N ILE A 116 -6.86 -22.40 6.33
CA ILE A 116 -7.13 -22.99 7.64
C ILE A 116 -8.10 -22.10 8.42
N GLY A 117 -7.87 -20.79 8.46
CA GLY A 117 -8.74 -19.81 9.12
C GLY A 117 -10.16 -19.82 8.54
N SER A 118 -10.31 -19.87 7.21
CA SER A 118 -11.64 -19.96 6.60
C SER A 118 -12.34 -21.29 6.91
N PHE A 119 -11.60 -22.40 7.00
CA PHE A 119 -12.17 -23.70 7.34
C PHE A 119 -12.67 -23.75 8.79
N PHE A 120 -11.91 -23.18 9.73
CA PHE A 120 -12.24 -23.15 11.16
C PHE A 120 -13.10 -21.93 11.56
N THR A 121 -13.47 -21.06 10.64
CA THR A 121 -14.37 -19.91 10.89
C THR A 121 -15.62 -20.26 11.72
N PRO A 122 -16.41 -21.31 11.37
CA PRO A 122 -17.58 -21.66 12.18
C PRO A 122 -17.21 -22.16 13.58
N PHE A 123 -16.09 -22.86 13.74
CA PHE A 123 -15.59 -23.31 15.04
C PHE A 123 -15.17 -22.13 15.92
N VAL A 124 -14.49 -21.13 15.35
CA VAL A 124 -14.11 -19.92 16.08
C VAL A 124 -15.35 -19.13 16.52
N TRP A 125 -16.36 -19.00 15.67
CA TRP A 125 -17.63 -18.38 16.06
C TRP A 125 -18.33 -19.08 17.22
N LEU A 126 -18.32 -20.42 17.21
CA LEU A 126 -18.85 -21.21 18.33
C LEU A 126 -18.10 -20.89 19.63
N MET A 127 -16.77 -20.80 19.59
CA MET A 127 -15.94 -20.45 20.74
C MET A 127 -16.16 -19.02 21.22
N ILE A 128 -16.31 -18.07 20.31
CA ILE A 128 -16.64 -16.68 20.66
C ILE A 128 -17.98 -16.64 21.40
N ILE A 129 -19.00 -17.37 20.96
CA ILE A 129 -20.31 -17.42 21.62
C ILE A 129 -20.18 -18.07 23.02
N LEU A 130 -19.43 -19.18 23.11
CA LEU A 130 -19.24 -19.91 24.37
C LEU A 130 -18.48 -19.08 25.42
N LEU A 131 -17.39 -18.41 25.01
CA LEU A 131 -16.55 -17.61 25.90
C LEU A 131 -17.00 -16.14 25.99
N PHE A 132 -18.04 -15.75 25.27
CA PHE A 132 -18.57 -14.38 25.23
C PHE A 132 -18.70 -13.70 26.61
N PRO A 133 -19.28 -14.33 27.67
CA PRO A 133 -19.46 -13.66 28.95
C PRO A 133 -18.14 -13.21 29.62
N ILE A 134 -17.04 -13.90 29.33
CA ILE A 134 -15.71 -13.60 29.89
C ILE A 134 -14.88 -12.78 28.89
N ALA A 135 -14.96 -13.14 27.60
CA ALA A 135 -14.16 -12.52 26.56
C ALA A 135 -14.58 -11.06 26.28
N TRP A 136 -15.88 -10.75 26.33
CA TRP A 136 -16.38 -9.39 26.06
C TRP A 136 -15.89 -8.31 27.03
N PRO A 137 -15.97 -8.46 28.37
CA PRO A 137 -15.47 -7.44 29.29
C PRO A 137 -13.95 -7.28 29.17
N LEU A 138 -13.23 -8.38 28.95
CA LEU A 138 -11.78 -8.36 28.81
C LEU A 138 -11.35 -7.70 27.49
N SER A 139 -12.07 -7.95 26.39
CA SER A 139 -11.82 -7.24 25.12
C SER A 139 -12.13 -5.75 25.23
N LYS A 140 -13.20 -5.37 25.95
CA LYS A 140 -13.55 -3.95 26.15
C LYS A 140 -12.55 -3.21 27.02
N LEU A 141 -11.99 -3.89 28.01
CA LEU A 141 -10.87 -3.36 28.80
C LEU A 141 -9.65 -3.11 27.89
N LEU A 142 -9.35 -4.06 27.01
CA LEU A 142 -8.24 -3.92 26.06
C LEU A 142 -8.46 -2.76 25.07
N ASP A 143 -9.69 -2.61 24.54
CA ASP A 143 -10.09 -1.45 23.72
C ASP A 143 -9.85 -0.12 24.45
N CYS A 144 -10.14 -0.07 25.76
CA CYS A 144 -10.00 1.13 26.57
C CYS A 144 -8.53 1.51 26.83
N ILE A 145 -7.63 0.53 26.92
CA ILE A 145 -6.20 0.74 27.22
C ILE A 145 -5.41 1.01 25.93
N LEU A 146 -5.68 0.27 24.84
CA LEU A 146 -4.91 0.33 23.59
C LEU A 146 -5.52 1.28 22.54
N GLY A 147 -6.81 1.62 22.65
CA GLY A 147 -7.54 2.43 21.68
C GLY A 147 -8.02 1.65 20.45
N GLU A 148 -9.08 2.15 19.81
CA GLU A 148 -9.64 1.58 18.57
C GLU A 148 -8.82 2.03 17.35
N ASN A 149 -7.68 1.38 17.08
CA ASN A 149 -6.92 1.66 15.86
C ASN A 149 -7.44 0.83 14.70
N HIS A 150 -8.52 1.27 14.05
CA HIS A 150 -8.99 0.69 12.78
C HIS A 150 -9.17 1.78 11.72
N SER A 151 -8.05 2.27 11.19
CA SER A 151 -8.04 2.95 9.90
C SER A 151 -6.72 2.68 9.19
N ALA A 152 -6.59 1.50 8.61
CA ALA A 152 -5.46 1.13 7.76
C ALA A 152 -5.65 1.70 6.34
N PHE A 153 -5.75 3.03 6.26
CA PHE A 153 -5.56 3.74 5.00
C PHE A 153 -4.07 3.92 4.80
N PHE A 154 -3.52 3.30 3.76
CA PHE A 154 -2.15 3.54 3.36
C PHE A 154 -1.96 5.02 3.01
N ARG A 155 -0.93 5.65 3.57
CA ARG A 155 -0.50 6.98 3.11
C ARG A 155 0.03 6.87 1.68
N ARG A 156 -0.02 7.96 0.92
CA ARG A 156 0.51 8.01 -0.46
C ARG A 156 1.97 7.54 -0.55
N SER A 157 2.78 7.90 0.45
CA SER A 157 4.17 7.46 0.59
C SER A 157 4.29 5.95 0.82
N GLU A 158 3.39 5.36 1.61
CA GLU A 158 3.37 3.91 1.87
C GLU A 158 2.91 3.14 0.62
N LEU A 159 1.92 3.67 -0.10
CA LEU A 159 1.48 3.10 -1.38
C LEU A 159 2.59 3.16 -2.43
N GLY A 160 3.33 4.28 -2.51
CA GLY A 160 4.49 4.42 -3.39
C GLY A 160 5.59 3.39 -3.06
N ALA A 161 5.89 3.19 -1.78
CA ALA A 161 6.83 2.17 -1.34
C ALA A 161 6.34 0.74 -1.64
N PHE A 162 5.04 0.48 -1.48
CA PHE A 162 4.43 -0.81 -1.79
C PHE A 162 4.52 -1.16 -3.28
N VAL A 163 4.26 -0.20 -4.17
CA VAL A 163 4.42 -0.36 -5.62
C VAL A 163 5.88 -0.62 -6.00
N GLN A 164 6.84 0.04 -5.33
CA GLN A 164 8.26 -0.19 -5.57
C GLN A 164 8.70 -1.60 -5.18
N MET A 165 8.22 -2.11 -4.04
CA MET A 165 8.52 -3.49 -3.61
C MET A 165 8.03 -4.54 -4.63
N HIS A 166 6.90 -4.29 -5.30
CA HIS A 166 6.38 -5.20 -6.35
C HIS A 166 7.21 -5.19 -7.65
N GLY A 167 8.03 -4.17 -7.86
CA GLY A 167 8.96 -4.12 -8.99
C GLY A 167 10.27 -4.86 -8.76
N ASP A 168 10.75 -4.81 -7.52
CA ASP A 168 12.05 -5.37 -7.14
C ASP A 168 11.95 -6.86 -6.78
N ASP A 169 10.83 -7.31 -6.20
CA ASP A 169 10.61 -8.71 -5.81
C ASP A 169 9.93 -9.54 -6.92
N SER A 170 10.75 -10.14 -7.77
CA SER A 170 10.34 -11.18 -8.75
C SER A 170 10.18 -12.57 -8.11
N THR A 171 9.77 -12.64 -6.83
CA THR A 171 9.70 -13.88 -6.05
C THR A 171 8.31 -14.56 -6.06
N GLY A 172 7.30 -13.94 -6.67
CA GLY A 172 5.95 -14.50 -6.86
C GLY A 172 5.72 -15.11 -8.24
N ASN A 173 4.75 -16.02 -8.36
CA ASN A 173 4.27 -16.59 -9.65
C ASN A 173 3.47 -15.58 -10.50
N GLU A 174 3.53 -14.29 -10.18
CA GLU A 174 2.80 -13.21 -10.85
C GLU A 174 3.80 -12.32 -11.59
N GLU A 175 3.38 -11.80 -12.75
CA GLU A 175 4.24 -11.00 -13.61
C GLU A 175 4.54 -9.66 -12.90
N PRO A 176 5.81 -9.37 -12.56
CA PRO A 176 6.14 -8.15 -11.83
C PRO A 176 5.86 -6.93 -12.70
N LEU A 177 5.54 -5.80 -12.04
CA LEU A 177 5.36 -4.52 -12.75
C LEU A 177 6.66 -4.15 -13.45
N SER A 178 6.56 -3.70 -14.71
CA SER A 178 7.69 -3.15 -15.43
C SER A 178 8.20 -1.87 -14.75
N SER A 179 9.50 -1.61 -14.84
CA SER A 179 10.10 -0.37 -14.33
C SER A 179 9.38 0.89 -14.84
N HIS A 180 8.90 0.85 -16.08
CA HIS A 180 8.16 1.96 -16.66
C HIS A 180 6.76 2.14 -16.03
N GLU A 181 6.08 1.05 -15.69
CA GLU A 181 4.76 1.10 -15.03
C GLU A 181 4.89 1.66 -13.61
N ILE A 182 5.95 1.27 -12.91
CA ILE A 182 6.29 1.79 -11.58
C ILE A 182 6.56 3.29 -11.63
N ASP A 183 7.37 3.74 -12.60
CA ASP A 183 7.67 5.17 -12.77
C ASP A 183 6.41 5.99 -13.07
N ILE A 184 5.48 5.46 -13.88
CA ILE A 184 4.20 6.11 -14.16
C ILE A 184 3.33 6.21 -12.91
N ILE A 185 3.15 5.11 -12.18
CA ILE A 185 2.32 5.08 -10.96
C ILE A 185 2.91 6.03 -9.92
N ARG A 186 4.23 5.97 -9.71
CA ARG A 186 4.94 6.85 -8.80
C ARG A 186 4.80 8.32 -9.20
N GLY A 187 5.01 8.63 -10.48
CA GLY A 187 4.85 9.98 -11.01
C GLY A 187 3.44 10.51 -10.78
N ALA A 188 2.41 9.67 -10.95
CA ALA A 188 1.02 10.04 -10.69
C ALA A 188 0.71 10.28 -9.20
N LEU A 189 1.27 9.46 -8.30
CA LEU A 189 1.13 9.65 -6.85
C LEU A 189 1.84 10.93 -6.38
N GLU A 190 3.04 11.20 -6.90
CA GLU A 190 3.84 12.39 -6.55
C GLU A 190 3.30 13.69 -7.18
N LEU A 191 2.56 13.62 -8.29
CA LEU A 191 2.05 14.80 -8.99
C LEU A 191 1.17 15.69 -8.10
N ASN A 192 0.45 15.08 -7.16
CA ASN A 192 -0.45 15.78 -6.26
C ASN A 192 0.30 16.55 -5.15
N ASP A 193 1.53 16.12 -4.83
CA ASP A 193 2.34 16.72 -3.78
C ASP A 193 3.38 17.73 -4.34
N LYS A 194 3.49 17.83 -5.67
CA LYS A 194 4.40 18.76 -6.37
C LYS A 194 3.68 20.03 -6.83
N VAL A 195 4.43 21.12 -6.87
CA VAL A 195 3.96 22.42 -7.35
C VAL A 195 4.68 22.83 -8.65
N ALA A 196 4.16 23.87 -9.33
CA ALA A 196 4.77 24.43 -10.54
C ALA A 196 6.26 24.77 -10.33
N ALA A 197 6.65 25.17 -9.12
CA ALA A 197 8.03 25.44 -8.76
C ALA A 197 8.99 24.25 -8.96
N ASP A 198 8.51 23.03 -8.76
CA ASP A 198 9.32 21.82 -8.81
C ASP A 198 9.58 21.36 -10.25
N ALA A 199 8.72 21.77 -11.18
CA ALA A 199 8.79 21.39 -12.60
C ALA A 199 9.21 22.54 -13.52
N MET A 200 9.31 23.78 -13.03
CA MET A 200 9.65 24.94 -13.86
C MET A 200 11.14 25.01 -14.21
N GLN A 201 11.44 25.59 -15.37
CA GLN A 201 12.81 25.95 -15.74
C GLN A 201 13.15 27.36 -15.26
N PRO A 202 14.29 27.58 -14.58
CA PRO A 202 14.74 28.91 -14.18
C PRO A 202 14.80 29.86 -15.38
N LEU A 203 14.35 31.11 -15.20
CA LEU A 203 14.22 32.10 -16.28
C LEU A 203 15.54 32.36 -17.02
N GLU A 204 16.67 32.31 -16.32
CA GLU A 204 18.02 32.48 -16.85
C GLU A 204 18.40 31.40 -17.89
N CYS A 205 17.78 30.23 -17.80
CA CYS A 205 17.99 29.12 -18.74
C CYS A 205 16.99 29.15 -19.90
N VAL A 206 16.05 30.11 -19.94
CA VAL A 206 15.01 30.16 -20.97
C VAL A 206 15.50 30.96 -22.18
N PHE A 207 15.50 30.31 -23.35
CA PHE A 207 15.77 30.99 -24.62
C PHE A 207 14.59 31.89 -25.00
N CYS A 208 14.82 33.20 -25.00
CA CYS A 208 13.81 34.22 -25.29
C CYS A 208 14.30 35.16 -26.38
N LEU A 209 13.39 35.74 -27.16
CA LEU A 209 13.74 36.69 -28.22
C LEU A 209 13.20 38.10 -27.92
N PRO A 210 13.97 39.16 -28.19
CA PRO A 210 13.48 40.54 -28.13
C PRO A 210 12.36 40.78 -29.15
N PHE A 211 11.42 41.66 -28.81
CA PHE A 211 10.26 41.97 -29.65
C PHE A 211 10.64 42.65 -30.96
N ASP A 212 11.72 43.45 -30.93
CA ASP A 212 12.22 44.22 -32.07
C ASP A 212 13.34 43.47 -32.84
N GLU A 213 13.67 42.26 -32.42
CA GLU A 213 14.62 41.39 -33.11
C GLU A 213 14.08 41.03 -34.50
N ARG A 214 14.98 40.96 -35.49
CA ARG A 214 14.62 40.59 -36.86
C ARG A 214 14.93 39.13 -37.11
N LEU A 215 14.04 38.46 -37.85
CA LEU A 215 14.23 37.07 -38.30
C LEU A 215 15.33 36.99 -39.36
N SER A 216 16.58 37.19 -38.94
CA SER A 216 17.78 37.01 -39.75
C SER A 216 18.18 35.54 -39.82
N LEU A 217 19.08 35.19 -40.74
CA LEU A 217 19.63 33.85 -40.87
C LEU A 217 20.17 33.32 -39.52
N ASN A 218 20.96 34.14 -38.83
CA ASN A 218 21.56 33.79 -37.53
C ASN A 218 20.50 33.50 -36.45
N VAL A 219 19.42 34.28 -36.42
CA VAL A 219 18.32 34.09 -35.45
C VAL A 219 17.56 32.81 -35.78
N MET A 220 17.30 32.54 -37.07
CA MET A 220 16.64 31.31 -37.49
C MET A 220 17.49 30.07 -37.21
N GLU A 221 18.80 30.12 -37.44
CA GLU A 221 19.73 29.06 -37.07
C GLU A 221 19.74 28.83 -35.55
N ALA A 222 19.82 29.90 -34.75
CA ALA A 222 19.76 29.80 -33.29
C ALA A 222 18.44 29.18 -32.80
N ILE A 223 17.31 29.48 -33.45
CA ILE A 223 16.00 28.86 -33.14
C ILE A 223 16.01 27.36 -33.45
N LEU A 224 16.58 26.97 -34.60
CA LEU A 224 16.66 25.58 -35.03
C LEU A 224 17.58 24.76 -34.12
N ASP A 225 18.75 25.30 -33.77
CA ASP A 225 19.71 24.66 -32.87
C ASP A 225 19.12 24.40 -31.48
N ARG A 226 18.25 25.30 -31.00
CA ARG A 226 17.57 25.14 -29.71
C ARG A 226 16.42 24.13 -29.76
N GLY A 227 15.80 23.92 -30.93
CA GLY A 227 14.75 22.92 -31.12
C GLY A 227 13.45 23.16 -30.34
N HIS A 228 13.24 24.33 -29.73
CA HIS A 228 12.04 24.61 -28.95
C HIS A 228 10.82 24.90 -29.86
N SER A 229 9.66 24.34 -29.50
CA SER A 229 8.40 24.57 -30.23
C SER A 229 7.73 25.92 -29.92
N ARG A 230 7.95 26.45 -28.71
CA ARG A 230 7.38 27.71 -28.20
C ARG A 230 8.52 28.57 -27.69
N ILE A 231 8.63 29.80 -28.21
CA ILE A 231 9.70 30.72 -27.84
C ILE A 231 9.05 31.98 -27.25
N PRO A 232 9.28 32.27 -25.95
CA PRO A 232 8.83 33.50 -25.33
C PRO A 232 9.45 34.74 -25.98
N VAL A 233 8.67 35.82 -26.04
CA VAL A 233 9.13 37.11 -26.55
C VAL A 233 8.89 38.24 -25.54
N TYR A 234 9.85 39.15 -25.41
CA TYR A 234 9.79 40.27 -24.47
C TYR A 234 10.10 41.61 -25.15
N ARG A 235 9.53 42.69 -24.63
CA ARG A 235 9.82 44.06 -25.10
C ARG A 235 10.94 44.68 -24.27
N ASP A 236 10.68 44.93 -23.00
CA ASP A 236 11.60 45.68 -22.13
C ASP A 236 12.48 44.76 -21.28
N SER A 237 11.88 43.74 -20.67
CA SER A 237 12.60 42.79 -19.79
C SER A 237 12.09 41.35 -19.97
N PRO A 238 12.99 40.34 -19.93
CA PRO A 238 12.59 38.94 -19.86
C PRO A 238 11.64 38.62 -18.70
N THR A 239 11.69 39.38 -17.60
CA THR A 239 10.78 39.18 -16.46
C THR A 239 9.32 39.56 -16.78
N GLN A 240 9.09 40.37 -17.81
CA GLN A 240 7.78 40.90 -18.19
C GLN A 240 7.24 40.30 -19.50
N MET A 241 7.53 39.02 -19.75
CA MET A 241 7.02 38.30 -20.93
C MET A 241 5.51 38.08 -20.88
N GLN A 242 4.82 38.47 -21.96
CA GLN A 242 3.36 38.30 -22.09
C GLN A 242 2.97 37.39 -23.26
N HIS A 243 3.88 37.16 -24.20
CA HIS A 243 3.59 36.46 -25.44
C HIS A 243 4.69 35.45 -25.78
N PHE A 244 4.32 34.44 -26.57
CA PHE A 244 5.26 33.52 -27.20
C PHE A 244 4.93 33.34 -28.69
N ILE A 245 5.94 32.96 -29.47
CA ILE A 245 5.80 32.58 -30.87
C ILE A 245 5.93 31.07 -31.03
N LEU A 246 5.23 30.52 -32.02
CA LEU A 246 5.33 29.11 -32.39
C LEU A 246 6.33 28.97 -33.53
N THR A 247 7.37 28.15 -33.34
CA THR A 247 8.43 27.94 -34.34
C THR A 247 7.87 27.47 -35.69
N LYS A 248 6.83 26.63 -35.67
CA LYS A 248 6.13 26.20 -36.90
C LYS A 248 5.48 27.33 -37.72
N ARG A 249 5.21 28.49 -37.12
CA ARG A 249 4.68 29.67 -37.86
C ARG A 249 5.78 30.40 -38.62
N LEU A 250 7.03 30.23 -38.22
CA LEU A 250 8.20 30.86 -38.85
C LEU A 250 8.49 30.29 -40.25
N ILE A 251 7.94 29.11 -40.59
CA ILE A 251 8.06 28.48 -41.91
C ILE A 251 7.56 29.39 -43.06
N LYS A 252 6.67 30.35 -42.76
CA LYS A 252 6.12 31.29 -43.74
C LYS A 252 7.03 32.49 -44.04
N TYR A 253 8.08 32.68 -43.23
CA TYR A 253 8.95 33.85 -43.29
C TYR A 253 10.30 33.45 -43.85
N ARG A 254 10.89 34.34 -44.63
CA ARG A 254 12.21 34.14 -45.22
C ARG A 254 13.25 34.98 -44.49
N PRO A 255 14.46 34.45 -44.25
CA PRO A 255 15.53 35.22 -43.61
C PRO A 255 15.89 36.51 -44.36
N GLU A 256 15.77 36.51 -45.69
CA GLU A 256 16.12 37.65 -46.54
C GLU A 256 15.18 38.84 -46.35
N ASP A 257 13.93 38.59 -45.94
CA ASP A 257 12.94 39.65 -45.70
C ASP A 257 13.22 40.42 -44.40
N GLY A 258 14.02 39.84 -43.50
CA GLY A 258 14.38 40.46 -42.22
C GLY A 258 13.17 40.88 -41.39
N THR A 259 12.06 40.13 -41.49
CA THR A 259 10.78 40.46 -40.86
C THR A 259 10.97 40.59 -39.35
N PRO A 260 10.50 41.69 -38.71
CA PRO A 260 10.60 41.84 -37.27
C PRO A 260 9.67 40.85 -36.56
N ILE A 261 10.09 40.35 -35.39
CA ILE A 261 9.28 39.43 -34.56
C ILE A 261 7.94 40.06 -34.16
N SER A 262 7.87 41.40 -34.10
CA SER A 262 6.66 42.17 -33.90
C SER A 262 5.54 41.87 -34.92
N GLU A 263 5.86 41.47 -36.15
CA GLU A 263 4.90 41.16 -37.22
C GLU A 263 4.47 39.68 -37.24
N VAL A 264 5.15 38.83 -36.46
CA VAL A 264 4.81 37.41 -36.35
C VAL A 264 3.59 37.24 -35.43
N PRO A 265 2.60 36.39 -35.79
CA PRO A 265 1.48 36.07 -34.92
C PRO A 265 1.92 35.47 -33.58
N LYS A 266 1.51 36.10 -32.48
CA LYS A 266 1.91 35.74 -31.11
C LYS A 266 0.73 35.19 -30.34
N HIS A 267 1.02 34.31 -29.39
CA HIS A 267 0.03 33.70 -28.51
C HIS A 267 0.27 34.21 -27.09
N ARG A 268 -0.79 34.37 -26.30
CA ARG A 268 -0.66 34.83 -24.91
C ARG A 268 -0.01 33.75 -24.06
N LEU A 269 0.90 34.14 -23.19
CA LEU A 269 1.44 33.26 -22.15
C LEU A 269 0.45 33.21 -21.00
N ASN A 270 0.03 31.99 -20.63
CA ASN A 270 -0.68 31.76 -19.38
C ASN A 270 0.35 31.86 -18.24
N ARG A 271 0.07 32.70 -17.25
CA ARG A 271 0.91 32.86 -16.06
C ARG A 271 0.24 32.13 -14.93
N VAL A 272 1.02 31.31 -14.24
CA VAL A 272 0.57 30.52 -13.09
C VAL A 272 1.39 30.92 -11.87
N ASP A 273 0.81 30.73 -10.70
CA ASP A 273 1.52 30.93 -9.45
C ASP A 273 2.60 29.84 -9.28
N ARG A 274 3.67 30.18 -8.54
CA ARG A 274 4.75 29.25 -8.24
C ARG A 274 4.25 28.06 -7.41
N ASP A 275 3.27 28.31 -6.54
CA ASP A 275 2.75 27.32 -5.60
C ASP A 275 1.53 26.57 -6.16
N LEU A 276 1.19 26.78 -7.44
CA LEU A 276 0.08 26.07 -8.09
C LEU A 276 0.38 24.56 -8.15
N PRO A 277 -0.52 23.69 -7.65
CA PRO A 277 -0.33 22.24 -7.73
C PRO A 277 -0.19 21.76 -9.17
N LEU A 278 0.74 20.82 -9.42
CA LEU A 278 0.97 20.33 -10.78
C LEU A 278 -0.26 19.64 -11.40
N TYR A 279 -1.11 19.02 -10.57
CA TYR A 279 -2.36 18.44 -11.03
C TYR A 279 -3.30 19.48 -11.65
N ASP A 280 -3.41 20.65 -11.02
CA ASP A 280 -4.24 21.75 -11.50
C ASP A 280 -3.62 22.38 -12.75
N LEU A 281 -2.30 22.57 -12.75
CA LEU A 281 -1.56 23.04 -13.92
C LEU A 281 -1.74 22.12 -15.14
N LEU A 282 -1.73 20.80 -14.93
CA LEU A 282 -2.01 19.83 -15.99
C LEU A 282 -3.43 19.98 -16.55
N ASN A 283 -4.41 20.22 -15.68
CA ASN A 283 -5.78 20.47 -16.10
C ASN A 283 -5.93 21.80 -16.87
N GLU A 284 -5.22 22.85 -16.48
CA GLU A 284 -5.15 24.09 -17.26
C GLU A 284 -4.60 23.85 -18.67
N PHE A 285 -3.48 23.12 -18.79
CA PHE A 285 -2.91 22.78 -20.11
C PHE A 285 -3.84 21.93 -20.99
N LYS A 286 -4.70 21.10 -20.40
CA LYS A 286 -5.70 20.32 -21.14
C LYS A 286 -6.86 21.17 -21.67
N ASN A 287 -7.21 22.24 -20.96
CA ASN A 287 -8.37 23.07 -21.29
C ASN A 287 -8.04 24.24 -22.25
N GLY A 288 -6.76 24.61 -22.39
CA GLY A 288 -6.28 25.55 -23.41
C GLY A 288 -5.49 26.72 -22.85
#